data_AF-A0A514ECZ9-F1
#
_entry.id   AF-A0A514ECZ9-F1
#
_cell.length_a   1.000
_cell.length_b   1.000
_cell.length_c   1.000
_cell.angle_alpha   90.00
_cell.angle_beta   90.00
_cell.angle_gamma   90.00
#
_symmetry.space_group_name_H-M   'P 1'
#
loop_
_entity.id
_entity.type
_entity.pdbx_description
1 polymer ?
#
loop_
_entity_poly.entity_id
_entity_poly.type
_entity_poly.pdbx_seq_one_letter_code
_entity_poly.pdbx_strand_id
1 'polypeptide(L)'
;MQKIKNPKFSVLSYDWRSPKMRVSAEPSLYLDLERSELELDQNPLGDRILCPVSDLKFNANFSGLEFSSFWKGESEQFDVKSSYLIDKVIYSVINELLTMPRVARVDFGDIFEFSFGKGKFVSLNMMRLSKDGVVEKSVRIVEKEGSVFMVIPSPWKRLELKKITVAADRINLISVDDGAFEYDLFLPEWIFRFLPRVFSFIPGAVDSEGRIFGNLE
;
A
#
# COMPACT_ATOMS: atom_id res chain seq x y z
N MET A 1 -26.09 1.80 9.25
CA MET A 1 -24.86 1.12 9.73
C MET A 1 -24.46 0.02 8.77
N GLN A 2 -23.36 0.23 8.06
CA GLN A 2 -22.74 -0.70 7.13
C GLN A 2 -21.73 -1.59 7.87
N LYS A 3 -21.87 -2.91 7.75
CA LYS A 3 -20.93 -3.87 8.35
C LYS A 3 -20.12 -4.54 7.26
N ILE A 4 -18.80 -4.40 7.31
CA ILE A 4 -17.87 -5.02 6.37
C ILE A 4 -17.00 -6.00 7.14
N LYS A 5 -16.94 -7.24 6.68
CA LYS A 5 -16.13 -8.30 7.27
C LYS A 5 -15.18 -8.86 6.23
N ASN A 6 -13.91 -8.96 6.58
CA ASN A 6 -12.84 -9.48 5.73
C ASN A 6 -12.86 -8.85 4.33
N PRO A 7 -12.48 -7.56 4.22
CA PRO A 7 -12.34 -6.86 2.95
C PRO A 7 -11.81 -7.75 1.83
N LYS A 8 -12.49 -7.74 0.68
CA LYS A 8 -12.07 -8.57 -0.45
C LYS A 8 -10.79 -8.04 -1.07
N PHE A 9 -10.60 -6.72 -1.04
CA PHE A 9 -9.45 -6.04 -1.59
C PHE A 9 -8.92 -4.97 -0.65
N SER A 10 -7.61 -4.89 -0.59
CA SER A 10 -6.88 -3.88 0.18
C SER A 10 -5.76 -3.30 -0.67
N VAL A 11 -5.57 -1.98 -0.58
CA VAL A 11 -4.62 -1.22 -1.37
C VAL A 11 -3.91 -0.23 -0.48
N LEU A 12 -2.58 -0.20 -0.60
CA LEU A 12 -1.74 0.84 -0.04
C LEU A 12 -0.98 1.50 -1.18
N SER A 13 -1.31 2.74 -1.51
CA SER A 13 -0.68 3.44 -2.63
C SER A 13 -0.31 4.87 -2.31
N TYR A 14 0.87 5.26 -2.79
CA TYR A 14 1.45 6.57 -2.62
C TYR A 14 1.87 7.11 -3.98
N ASP A 15 1.51 8.36 -4.25
CA ASP A 15 1.95 9.12 -5.41
C ASP A 15 2.38 10.50 -4.90
N TRP A 16 3.66 10.84 -4.98
CA TRP A 16 4.19 12.13 -4.49
C TRP A 16 3.54 13.34 -5.16
N ARG A 17 2.95 13.17 -6.36
CA ARG A 17 2.23 14.25 -7.07
C ARG A 17 0.86 14.52 -6.47
N SER A 18 0.30 13.53 -5.77
CA SER A 18 -0.99 13.60 -5.11
C SER A 18 -0.82 13.99 -3.64
N PRO A 19 -1.64 14.91 -3.11
CA PRO A 19 -1.68 15.17 -1.66
C PRO A 19 -2.34 14.01 -0.89
N LYS A 20 -2.90 13.01 -1.60
CA LYS A 20 -3.68 11.91 -1.04
C LYS A 20 -3.01 10.57 -1.28
N MET A 21 -2.96 9.76 -0.23
CA MET A 21 -2.51 8.37 -0.23
C MET A 21 -3.73 7.45 -0.16
N ARG A 22 -3.79 6.38 -0.96
CA ARG A 22 -4.85 5.38 -0.82
C ARG A 22 -4.44 4.38 0.26
N VAL A 23 -5.31 4.20 1.25
CA VAL A 23 -5.10 3.34 2.42
C VAL A 23 -6.33 2.47 2.64
N SER A 24 -6.73 1.74 1.59
CA SER A 24 -8.01 1.06 1.56
C SER A 24 -7.90 -0.38 2.05
N ALA A 25 -8.82 -0.81 2.90
CA ALA A 25 -9.23 -2.20 3.06
C ALA A 25 -10.74 -2.15 3.22
N GLU A 26 -11.47 -2.33 2.11
CA GLU A 26 -12.89 -2.01 1.88
C GLU A 26 -13.65 -1.35 3.07
N PRO A 27 -14.15 -0.12 2.91
CA PRO A 27 -14.36 0.61 1.66
C PRO A 27 -13.10 1.34 1.16
N SER A 28 -13.20 2.02 0.01
CA SER A 28 -12.09 2.81 -0.56
C SER A 28 -11.84 4.05 0.30
N LEU A 29 -10.73 4.04 1.04
CA LEU A 29 -10.30 5.13 1.92
C LEU A 29 -9.05 5.81 1.38
N TYR A 30 -9.04 7.13 1.47
CA TYR A 30 -7.95 8.01 1.11
C TYR A 30 -7.53 8.85 2.31
N LEU A 31 -6.24 8.91 2.57
CA LEU A 31 -5.66 9.78 3.58
C LEU A 31 -5.14 11.05 2.91
N ASP A 32 -5.66 12.20 3.30
CA ASP A 32 -5.10 13.50 2.95
C ASP A 32 -3.86 13.77 3.83
N LEU A 33 -2.68 13.77 3.21
CA LEU A 33 -1.40 13.85 3.91
C LEU A 33 -1.11 15.26 4.45
N GLU A 34 -1.72 16.30 3.87
CA GLU A 34 -1.53 17.68 4.30
C GLU A 34 -2.42 18.02 5.49
N ARG A 35 -3.65 17.48 5.48
CA ARG A 35 -4.66 17.73 6.51
C ARG A 35 -4.64 16.70 7.63
N SER A 36 -4.01 15.55 7.43
CA SER A 36 -4.09 14.39 8.32
C SER A 36 -5.54 13.97 8.55
N GLU A 37 -6.33 13.94 7.46
CA GLU A 37 -7.76 13.60 7.48
C GLU A 37 -8.01 12.38 6.59
N LEU A 38 -8.94 11.52 7.00
CA LEU A 38 -9.36 10.36 6.21
C LEU A 38 -10.65 10.69 5.45
N GLU A 39 -10.74 10.21 4.22
CA GLU A 39 -11.89 10.41 3.33
C GLU A 39 -12.34 9.08 2.75
N LEU A 40 -13.65 8.91 2.64
CA LEU A 40 -14.32 7.79 1.99
C LEU A 40 -14.64 8.14 0.54
N ASP A 41 -14.22 7.31 -0.40
CA ASP A 41 -14.63 7.43 -1.81
C ASP A 41 -15.99 6.76 -2.04
N GLN A 42 -17.00 7.58 -2.34
CA GLN A 42 -18.37 7.15 -2.62
C GLN A 42 -18.56 6.54 -4.01
N ASN A 43 -17.61 6.76 -4.92
CA ASN A 43 -17.72 6.30 -6.31
C ASN A 43 -16.42 5.63 -6.79
N PRO A 44 -16.03 4.49 -6.17
CA PRO A 44 -14.77 3.82 -6.47
C PRO A 44 -14.68 3.25 -7.90
N LEU A 45 -15.78 3.24 -8.66
CA LEU A 45 -15.84 2.75 -10.05
C LEU A 45 -15.88 3.88 -11.09
N GLY A 46 -15.88 5.14 -10.66
CA GLY A 46 -15.91 6.30 -11.54
C GLY A 46 -15.04 7.44 -11.02
N ASP A 47 -15.44 8.67 -11.33
CA ASP A 47 -14.79 9.84 -10.78
C ASP A 47 -14.95 9.86 -9.26
N ARG A 48 -13.83 10.04 -8.55
CA ARG A 48 -13.78 9.95 -7.09
C ARG A 48 -14.67 11.01 -6.46
N ILE A 49 -15.49 10.58 -5.52
CA ILE A 49 -16.32 11.47 -4.71
C ILE A 49 -15.91 11.25 -3.26
N LEU A 50 -15.01 12.11 -2.78
CA LEU A 50 -14.39 11.98 -1.46
C LEU A 50 -15.26 12.69 -0.41
N CYS A 51 -15.63 11.96 0.62
CA CYS A 51 -16.39 12.47 1.75
C CYS A 51 -15.58 12.32 3.04
N PRO A 52 -15.51 13.36 3.89
CA PRO A 52 -14.77 13.28 5.14
C PRO A 52 -15.25 12.11 6.02
N VAL A 53 -14.31 11.51 6.72
CA VAL A 53 -14.55 10.54 7.78
C VAL A 53 -14.57 11.25 9.13
N SER A 54 -15.57 10.98 9.97
CA SER A 54 -15.66 11.44 11.35
C SER A 54 -15.76 10.27 12.32
N ASP A 55 -15.56 10.56 13.61
CA ASP A 55 -15.73 9.59 14.71
C ASP A 55 -14.90 8.31 14.55
N LEU A 56 -13.75 8.41 13.88
CA LEU A 56 -12.87 7.29 13.60
C LEU A 56 -12.34 6.68 14.88
N LYS A 57 -12.52 5.38 15.03
CA LYS A 57 -12.02 4.57 16.13
C LYS A 57 -11.37 3.31 15.59
N PHE A 58 -10.21 2.96 16.15
CA PHE A 58 -9.54 1.70 15.87
C PHE A 58 -9.79 0.72 17.02
N ASN A 59 -9.96 -0.55 16.68
CA ASN A 59 -9.91 -1.60 17.70
C ASN A 59 -8.48 -1.73 18.25
N ALA A 60 -8.34 -2.14 19.51
CA ALA A 60 -7.06 -2.16 20.23
C ALA A 60 -5.93 -2.95 19.52
N ASN A 61 -6.27 -3.98 18.74
CA ASN A 61 -5.33 -4.80 17.98
C ASN A 61 -5.33 -4.50 16.47
N PHE A 62 -5.90 -3.35 16.08
CA PHE A 62 -6.10 -2.97 14.68
C PHE A 62 -6.82 -4.05 13.84
N SER A 63 -7.66 -4.89 14.44
CA SER A 63 -8.50 -5.85 13.67
C SER A 63 -9.69 -5.21 12.96
N GLY A 64 -9.87 -3.91 13.13
CA GLY A 64 -10.99 -3.20 12.54
C GLY A 64 -10.99 -1.73 12.91
N LEU A 65 -11.87 -1.00 12.23
CA LEU A 65 -12.14 0.40 12.46
C LEU A 65 -13.63 0.68 12.37
N GLU A 66 -14.08 1.65 13.14
CA GLU A 66 -15.43 2.19 13.13
C GLU A 66 -15.36 3.66 12.80
N PHE A 67 -16.27 4.15 11.96
CA PHE A 67 -16.32 5.57 11.61
C PHE A 67 -17.67 5.97 11.04
N SER A 68 -17.90 7.28 10.90
CA SER A 68 -19.05 7.85 10.21
C SER A 68 -18.60 8.58 8.95
N SER A 69 -19.39 8.53 7.88
CA SER A 69 -19.18 9.36 6.70
C SER A 69 -20.50 9.53 5.95
N PHE A 70 -20.54 10.46 5.00
CA PHE A 70 -21.65 10.53 4.07
C PHE A 70 -21.54 9.35 3.09
N TRP A 71 -22.64 8.69 2.78
CA TRP A 71 -22.69 7.61 1.80
C TRP A 71 -24.05 7.61 1.10
N LYS A 72 -24.04 7.68 -0.23
CA LYS A 72 -25.27 7.66 -1.07
C LYS A 72 -26.35 8.66 -0.64
N GLY A 73 -25.96 9.84 -0.19
CA GLY A 73 -26.91 10.90 0.20
C GLY A 73 -27.29 10.92 1.68
N GLU A 74 -26.76 10.02 2.51
CA GLU A 74 -27.11 9.92 3.93
C GLU A 74 -25.86 9.82 4.82
N SER A 75 -25.99 10.22 6.08
CA SER A 75 -24.94 9.98 7.08
C SER A 75 -25.00 8.51 7.51
N GLU A 76 -23.89 7.80 7.33
CA GLU A 76 -23.79 6.36 7.58
C GLU A 76 -22.62 6.03 8.48
N GLN A 77 -22.86 5.09 9.39
CA GLN A 77 -21.82 4.51 10.24
C GLN A 77 -21.28 3.23 9.62
N PHE A 78 -19.97 3.06 9.61
CA PHE A 78 -19.25 1.90 9.10
C PHE A 78 -18.58 1.16 10.26
N ASP A 79 -18.75 -0.16 10.31
CA ASP A 79 -18.03 -1.09 11.18
C ASP A 79 -17.29 -2.08 10.28
N VAL A 80 -15.98 -1.88 10.16
CA VAL A 80 -15.09 -2.67 9.28
C VAL A 80 -14.22 -3.57 10.14
N LYS A 81 -14.29 -4.87 9.92
CA LYS A 81 -13.53 -5.88 10.66
C LYS A 81 -12.78 -6.81 9.71
N SER A 82 -11.56 -7.16 10.04
CA SER A 82 -10.76 -8.11 9.28
C SER A 82 -9.97 -9.07 10.16
N SER A 83 -9.96 -10.34 9.75
CA SER A 83 -9.03 -11.34 10.26
C SER A 83 -7.71 -11.36 9.50
N TYR A 84 -7.60 -10.70 8.34
CA TYR A 84 -6.39 -10.71 7.54
C TYR A 84 -5.32 -9.81 8.17
N LEU A 85 -4.11 -10.35 8.36
CA LEU A 85 -3.00 -9.63 8.99
C LEU A 85 -2.63 -8.35 8.23
N ILE A 86 -2.67 -8.37 6.90
CA ILE A 86 -2.35 -7.18 6.09
C ILE A 86 -3.33 -6.03 6.34
N ASP A 87 -4.62 -6.32 6.53
CA ASP A 87 -5.60 -5.27 6.81
C ASP A 87 -5.32 -4.62 8.17
N LYS A 88 -4.87 -5.42 9.16
CA LYS A 88 -4.43 -4.88 10.45
C LYS A 88 -3.22 -3.98 10.32
N VAL A 89 -2.26 -4.36 9.47
CA VAL A 89 -1.11 -3.52 9.14
C VAL A 89 -1.58 -2.23 8.47
N ILE A 90 -2.49 -2.28 7.51
CA ILE A 90 -3.04 -1.08 6.86
C ILE A 90 -3.73 -0.19 7.89
N TYR A 91 -4.59 -0.72 8.77
CA TYR A 91 -5.25 0.07 9.81
C TYR A 91 -4.25 0.69 10.81
N SER A 92 -3.20 -0.06 11.17
CA SER A 92 -2.09 0.47 11.98
C SER A 92 -1.36 1.61 11.26
N VAL A 93 -1.13 1.48 9.95
CA VAL A 93 -0.52 2.53 9.12
C VAL A 93 -1.40 3.77 9.06
N ILE A 94 -2.72 3.62 8.87
CA ILE A 94 -3.66 4.75 8.89
C ILE A 94 -3.54 5.50 10.22
N ASN A 95 -3.63 4.78 11.33
CA ASN A 95 -3.52 5.38 12.66
C ASN A 95 -2.18 6.10 12.87
N GLU A 96 -1.07 5.43 12.50
CA GLU A 96 0.26 6.01 12.59
C GLU A 96 0.35 7.32 11.81
N LEU A 97 -0.09 7.35 10.54
CA LEU A 97 -0.04 8.54 9.70
C LEU A 97 -0.97 9.67 10.17
N LEU A 98 -2.15 9.35 10.70
CA LEU A 98 -3.06 10.35 11.28
C LEU A 98 -2.48 11.04 12.52
N THR A 99 -1.61 10.34 13.26
CA THR A 99 -0.96 10.86 14.48
C THR A 99 0.40 11.51 14.23
N MET A 100 0.95 11.35 13.02
CA MET A 100 2.22 11.95 12.66
C MET A 100 2.10 13.46 12.48
N PRO A 101 3.18 14.23 12.75
CA PRO A 101 3.26 15.62 12.34
C PRO A 101 2.99 15.75 10.85
N ARG A 102 2.36 16.86 10.45
CA ARG A 102 2.07 17.14 9.05
C ARG A 102 3.34 16.99 8.22
N VAL A 103 3.22 16.20 7.16
CA VAL A 103 4.33 15.89 6.28
C VAL A 103 4.41 16.98 5.22
N ALA A 104 5.60 17.56 5.05
CA ALA A 104 5.86 18.46 3.94
C ALA A 104 5.71 17.69 2.61
N ARG A 105 5.05 18.32 1.63
CA ARG A 105 4.97 17.79 0.28
C ARG A 105 6.38 17.57 -0.27
N VAL A 106 6.57 16.45 -0.97
CA VAL A 106 7.85 16.14 -1.61
C VAL A 106 7.71 16.40 -3.11
N ASP A 107 8.69 17.10 -3.69
CA ASP A 107 8.64 17.55 -5.09
C ASP A 107 9.10 16.49 -6.09
N PHE A 108 9.54 15.32 -5.61
CA PHE A 108 10.05 14.22 -6.41
C PHE A 108 10.11 12.93 -5.59
N GLY A 109 9.93 11.78 -6.22
CA GLY A 109 10.09 10.48 -5.59
C GLY A 109 9.49 9.34 -6.39
N ASP A 110 9.55 8.15 -5.82
CA ASP A 110 8.87 6.98 -6.34
C ASP A 110 7.37 7.01 -6.02
N ILE A 111 6.60 6.43 -6.93
CA ILE A 111 5.18 6.11 -6.79
C ILE A 111 5.11 4.61 -6.56
N PHE A 112 4.27 4.17 -5.62
CA PHE A 112 4.00 2.75 -5.45
C PHE A 112 2.54 2.43 -5.19
N GLU A 113 2.16 1.19 -5.49
CA GLU A 113 0.88 0.61 -5.11
C GLU A 113 1.07 -0.86 -4.76
N PHE A 114 0.78 -1.20 -3.52
CA PHE A 114 0.56 -2.58 -3.10
C PHE A 114 -0.91 -2.91 -3.22
N SER A 115 -1.21 -4.05 -3.81
CA SER A 115 -2.55 -4.60 -3.91
C SER A 115 -2.62 -5.98 -3.27
N PHE A 116 -3.67 -6.19 -2.48
CA PHE A 116 -3.94 -7.44 -1.78
C PHE A 116 -5.37 -7.90 -2.07
N GLY A 117 -5.55 -9.20 -2.26
CA GLY A 117 -6.83 -9.85 -2.48
C GLY A 117 -7.06 -10.90 -1.41
N LYS A 118 -8.15 -10.77 -0.64
CA LYS A 118 -8.50 -11.67 0.48
C LYS A 118 -7.32 -11.93 1.43
N GLY A 119 -6.61 -10.86 1.79
CA GLY A 119 -5.46 -10.93 2.69
C GLY A 119 -4.15 -11.44 2.08
N LYS A 120 -4.10 -11.74 0.77
CA LYS A 120 -2.91 -12.23 0.08
C LYS A 120 -2.35 -11.17 -0.86
N PHE A 121 -1.03 -11.12 -1.00
CA PHE A 121 -0.36 -10.26 -1.96
C PHE A 121 -0.79 -10.60 -3.40
N VAL A 122 -1.12 -9.57 -4.18
CA VAL A 122 -1.48 -9.69 -5.59
C VAL A 122 -0.41 -9.02 -6.45
N SER A 123 -0.08 -7.76 -6.12
CA SER A 123 0.93 -7.04 -6.86
C SER A 123 1.55 -5.88 -6.09
N LEU A 124 2.76 -5.53 -6.48
CA LEU A 124 3.43 -4.27 -6.19
C LEU A 124 3.74 -3.61 -7.52
N ASN A 125 3.23 -2.40 -7.73
CA ASN A 125 3.68 -1.53 -8.81
C ASN A 125 4.59 -0.46 -8.22
N MET A 126 5.75 -0.24 -8.82
CA MET A 126 6.65 0.85 -8.46
C MET A 126 7.12 1.58 -9.72
N MET A 127 7.18 2.90 -9.61
CA MET A 127 7.52 3.77 -10.73
C MET A 127 8.26 5.02 -10.26
N ARG A 128 9.38 5.30 -10.90
CA ARG A 128 10.08 6.59 -10.82
C ARG A 128 9.69 7.44 -12.01
N LEU A 129 9.25 8.66 -11.72
CA LEU A 129 9.00 9.68 -12.72
C LEU A 129 10.11 10.73 -12.67
N SER A 130 10.53 11.21 -13.84
CA SER A 130 11.29 12.45 -13.95
C SER A 130 10.44 13.64 -13.50
N LYS A 131 11.07 14.80 -13.32
CA LYS A 131 10.33 16.05 -13.02
C LYS A 131 9.29 16.42 -14.09
N ASP A 132 9.54 16.03 -15.33
CA ASP A 132 8.64 16.26 -16.47
C ASP A 132 7.56 15.18 -16.61
N GLY A 133 7.49 14.23 -15.66
CA GLY A 133 6.49 13.18 -15.62
C GLY A 133 6.78 11.96 -16.52
N VAL A 134 8.01 11.84 -17.03
CA VAL A 134 8.43 10.69 -17.85
C VAL A 134 8.84 9.53 -16.95
N VAL A 135 8.42 8.30 -17.28
CA VAL A 135 8.83 7.11 -16.53
C VAL A 135 10.30 6.81 -16.77
N GLU A 136 11.14 7.00 -15.74
CA GLU A 136 12.58 6.71 -15.79
C GLU A 136 12.87 5.26 -15.43
N LYS A 137 12.13 4.72 -14.45
CA LYS A 137 12.27 3.36 -13.98
C LYS A 137 10.91 2.84 -13.55
N SER A 138 10.62 1.59 -13.87
CA SER A 138 9.41 0.94 -13.36
C SER A 138 9.66 -0.53 -13.16
N VAL A 139 9.06 -1.06 -12.10
CA VAL A 139 9.06 -2.47 -11.81
C VAL A 139 7.70 -2.86 -11.28
N ARG A 140 7.19 -3.97 -11.78
CA ARG A 140 5.96 -4.58 -11.29
C ARG A 140 6.28 -5.96 -10.76
N ILE A 141 5.90 -6.24 -9.53
CA ILE A 141 5.98 -7.57 -8.93
C ILE A 141 4.56 -8.11 -8.84
N VAL A 142 4.33 -9.34 -9.29
CA VAL A 142 3.01 -9.98 -9.25
C VAL A 142 3.13 -11.40 -8.72
N GLU A 143 2.17 -11.81 -7.91
CA GLU A 143 1.97 -13.21 -7.58
C GLU A 143 1.03 -13.84 -8.60
N LYS A 144 1.40 -15.01 -9.12
CA LYS A 144 0.55 -15.81 -10.00
C LYS A 144 0.85 -17.29 -9.80
N GLU A 145 -0.19 -18.06 -9.49
CA GLU A 145 -0.14 -19.53 -9.40
C GLU A 145 0.91 -20.06 -8.40
N GLY A 146 1.17 -19.31 -7.32
CA GLY A 146 2.13 -19.66 -6.28
C GLY A 146 3.55 -19.16 -6.52
N SER A 147 3.84 -18.61 -7.71
CA SER A 147 5.13 -18.02 -8.06
C SER A 147 5.06 -16.49 -8.10
N VAL A 148 6.18 -15.84 -7.79
CA VAL A 148 6.31 -14.38 -7.84
C VAL A 148 7.12 -13.98 -9.07
N PHE A 149 6.61 -13.02 -9.84
CA PHE A 149 7.25 -12.57 -11.07
C PHE A 149 7.55 -11.09 -11.02
N MET A 150 8.72 -10.70 -11.52
CA MET A 150 9.03 -9.34 -11.92
C MET A 150 8.61 -9.13 -13.37
N VAL A 151 7.90 -8.03 -13.64
CA VAL A 151 7.52 -7.55 -14.95
C VAL A 151 8.16 -6.19 -15.18
N ILE A 152 9.00 -6.12 -16.20
CA ILE A 152 9.58 -4.87 -16.70
C ILE A 152 8.79 -4.51 -17.95
N PRO A 153 8.16 -3.33 -18.03
CA PRO A 153 7.29 -3.00 -19.16
C PRO A 153 8.07 -2.61 -20.43
N SER A 154 9.30 -2.11 -20.31
CA SER A 154 10.11 -1.68 -21.47
C SER A 154 11.62 -1.87 -21.23
N PRO A 155 12.32 -2.72 -22.03
CA PRO A 155 11.73 -3.73 -22.91
C PRO A 155 10.87 -4.71 -22.11
N TRP A 156 9.79 -5.23 -22.71
CA TRP A 156 8.90 -6.14 -21.99
C TRP A 156 9.64 -7.41 -21.59
N LYS A 157 9.70 -7.67 -20.28
CA LYS A 157 10.22 -8.91 -19.71
C LYS A 157 9.32 -9.37 -18.57
N ARG A 158 9.14 -10.68 -18.45
CA ARG A 158 8.55 -11.32 -17.28
C ARG A 158 9.50 -12.40 -16.79
N LEU A 159 10.00 -12.22 -15.57
CA LEU A 159 11.03 -13.06 -14.97
C LEU A 159 10.51 -13.62 -13.65
N GLU A 160 10.57 -14.93 -13.47
CA GLU A 160 10.29 -15.53 -12.16
C GLU A 160 11.37 -15.11 -11.16
N LEU A 161 10.94 -14.73 -9.97
CA LEU A 161 11.83 -14.30 -8.90
C LEU A 161 12.15 -15.47 -7.98
N LYS A 162 13.45 -15.72 -7.83
CA LYS A 162 13.98 -16.65 -6.84
C LYS A 162 13.99 -16.05 -5.45
N LYS A 163 14.29 -14.75 -5.35
CA LYS A 163 14.43 -14.06 -4.06
C LYS A 163 14.14 -12.56 -4.20
N ILE A 164 13.50 -12.01 -3.17
CA ILE A 164 13.28 -10.57 -3.02
C ILE A 164 13.95 -10.17 -1.71
N THR A 165 14.95 -9.30 -1.80
CA THR A 165 15.61 -8.73 -0.61
C THR A 165 15.21 -7.27 -0.52
N VAL A 166 14.72 -6.85 0.64
CA VAL A 166 14.33 -5.47 0.89
C VAL A 166 15.25 -4.91 1.98
N ALA A 167 16.07 -3.95 1.58
CA ALA A 167 16.88 -3.14 2.47
C ALA A 167 16.15 -1.83 2.82
N ALA A 168 16.77 -0.98 3.62
CA ALA A 168 16.16 0.28 4.06
C ALA A 168 15.74 1.17 2.87
N ASP A 169 16.60 1.29 1.86
CA ASP A 169 16.46 2.20 0.73
C ASP A 169 16.61 1.49 -0.63
N ARG A 170 16.55 0.16 -0.67
CA ARG A 170 16.74 -0.61 -1.90
C ARG A 170 15.94 -1.91 -1.89
N ILE A 171 15.46 -2.30 -3.06
CA ILE A 171 14.91 -3.62 -3.33
C ILE A 171 15.82 -4.33 -4.32
N ASN A 172 16.26 -5.54 -3.97
CA ASN A 172 17.01 -6.41 -4.85
C ASN A 172 16.13 -7.61 -5.25
N LEU A 173 15.90 -7.74 -6.55
CA LEU A 173 15.06 -8.76 -7.16
C LEU A 173 15.96 -9.74 -7.91
N ILE A 174 16.15 -10.93 -7.35
CA ILE A 174 16.99 -11.96 -7.97
C ILE A 174 16.08 -12.88 -8.76
N SER A 175 16.20 -12.82 -10.08
CA SER A 175 15.47 -13.70 -11.00
C SER A 175 16.11 -15.09 -11.06
N VAL A 176 15.31 -16.06 -11.49
CA VAL A 176 15.80 -17.43 -11.73
C VAL A 176 16.78 -17.45 -12.92
N ASP A 177 16.49 -16.69 -13.97
CA ASP A 177 17.13 -16.85 -15.29
C ASP A 177 18.02 -15.67 -15.76
N ASP A 178 17.83 -14.47 -15.22
CA ASP A 178 18.38 -13.22 -15.81
C ASP A 178 19.11 -12.35 -14.76
N GLY A 179 19.67 -12.99 -13.73
CA GLY A 179 20.46 -12.35 -12.69
C GLY A 179 19.65 -11.46 -11.72
N ALA A 180 20.29 -10.42 -11.18
CA ALA A 180 19.72 -9.53 -10.18
C ALA A 180 19.31 -8.18 -10.79
N PHE A 181 18.15 -7.68 -10.38
CA PHE A 181 17.66 -6.34 -10.66
C PHE A 181 17.60 -5.55 -9.36
N GLU A 182 18.28 -4.42 -9.32
CA GLU A 182 18.30 -3.54 -8.15
C GLU A 182 17.43 -2.32 -8.39
N TYR A 183 16.67 -1.91 -7.38
CA TYR A 183 15.83 -0.72 -7.38
C TYR A 183 16.08 0.07 -6.10
N ASP A 184 16.86 1.16 -6.19
CA ASP A 184 16.96 2.14 -5.11
C ASP A 184 15.61 2.84 -4.91
N LEU A 185 15.14 2.93 -3.68
CA LEU A 185 13.90 3.57 -3.28
C LEU A 185 14.17 5.03 -2.96
N PHE A 186 13.39 5.91 -3.58
CA PHE A 186 13.39 7.34 -3.28
C PHE A 186 12.01 7.75 -2.79
N LEU A 187 11.79 7.44 -1.52
CA LEU A 187 10.54 7.69 -0.82
C LEU A 187 10.81 8.61 0.37
N PRO A 188 9.80 9.36 0.84
CA PRO A 188 9.91 10.10 2.09
C PRO A 188 10.25 9.19 3.28
N GLU A 189 10.99 9.72 4.26
CA GLU A 189 11.45 8.95 5.44
C GLU A 189 10.31 8.24 6.19
N TRP A 190 9.16 8.91 6.32
CA TRP A 190 8.00 8.37 7.02
C TRP A 190 7.42 7.11 6.34
N ILE A 191 7.59 6.94 5.03
CA ILE A 191 7.15 5.73 4.32
C ILE A 191 7.96 4.52 4.78
N PHE A 192 9.27 4.70 4.99
CA PHE A 192 10.16 3.61 5.41
C PHE A 192 9.81 3.04 6.80
N ARG A 193 8.99 3.73 7.61
CA ARG A 193 8.52 3.24 8.92
C ARG A 193 7.53 2.08 8.83
N PHE A 194 6.77 2.00 7.74
CA PHE A 194 5.81 0.91 7.55
C PHE A 194 6.13 0.02 6.35
N LEU A 195 6.94 0.50 5.43
CA LEU A 195 7.24 -0.21 4.20
C LEU A 195 7.75 -1.65 4.44
N PRO A 196 8.66 -1.94 5.39
CA PRO A 196 9.07 -3.31 5.72
C PRO A 196 7.92 -4.22 6.16
N ARG A 197 6.97 -3.70 6.97
CA ARG A 197 5.79 -4.44 7.42
C ARG A 197 4.92 -4.86 6.23
N VAL A 198 4.81 -4.02 5.21
CA VAL A 198 4.01 -4.29 4.00
C VAL A 198 4.76 -5.26 3.07
N PHE A 199 6.08 -5.09 2.92
CA PHE A 199 6.92 -6.01 2.13
C PHE A 199 6.94 -7.44 2.67
N SER A 200 6.74 -7.63 3.97
CA SER A 200 6.63 -8.96 4.60
C SER A 200 5.55 -9.85 3.99
N PHE A 201 4.55 -9.26 3.34
CA PHE A 201 3.45 -10.00 2.70
C PHE A 201 3.77 -10.45 1.27
N ILE A 202 4.88 -10.00 0.68
CA ILE A 202 5.32 -10.52 -0.61
C ILE A 202 5.93 -11.92 -0.37
N PRO A 203 5.43 -12.98 -1.03
CA PRO A 203 5.96 -14.32 -0.84
C PRO A 203 7.47 -14.38 -1.16
N GLY A 204 8.26 -14.94 -0.25
CA GLY A 204 9.71 -15.07 -0.41
C GLY A 204 10.51 -13.79 -0.21
N ALA A 205 9.88 -12.69 0.23
CA ALA A 205 10.61 -11.48 0.62
C ALA A 205 11.33 -11.64 1.96
N VAL A 206 12.57 -11.15 1.99
CA VAL A 206 13.44 -11.17 3.17
C VAL A 206 14.06 -9.79 3.39
N ASP A 207 14.51 -9.53 4.61
CA ASP A 207 15.30 -8.34 4.94
C ASP A 207 16.74 -8.42 4.39
N SER A 208 17.52 -7.36 4.60
CA SER A 208 18.93 -7.28 4.15
C SER A 208 19.84 -8.36 4.76
N GLU A 209 19.47 -8.93 5.91
CA GLU A 209 20.21 -10.04 6.55
C GLU A 209 19.75 -11.41 6.05
N GLY A 210 18.78 -11.44 5.13
CA GLY A 210 18.22 -12.66 4.57
C GLY A 210 17.20 -13.35 5.48
N ARG A 211 16.74 -12.68 6.54
CA ARG A 211 15.69 -13.21 7.41
C ARG A 211 14.34 -12.93 6.77
N ILE A 212 13.46 -13.93 6.80
CA ILE A 212 12.05 -13.71 6.49
C ILE A 212 11.55 -12.65 7.47
N PHE A 213 10.86 -11.64 6.95
CA PHE A 213 10.21 -10.64 7.80
C PHE A 213 9.41 -11.38 8.88
N GLY A 214 9.82 -11.18 10.14
CA GLY A 214 9.34 -11.97 11.27
C GLY A 214 7.81 -12.05 11.27
N ASN A 215 7.28 -13.23 11.56
CA ASN A 215 5.84 -13.48 11.63
C ASN A 215 5.21 -12.31 12.42
N LEU A 216 4.37 -11.54 11.72
CA LEU A 216 3.53 -10.53 12.34
C LEU A 216 2.49 -11.27 13.20
N GLU A 217 2.89 -11.67 14.41
CA GLU A 217 2.00 -12.21 15.45
C GLU A 217 1.10 -11.12 16.02
#